data_AF-A0A4Q2IUK5-F1
#
_entry.id   AF-A0A4Q2IUK5-F1
#
_cell.length_a   1.000
_cell.length_b   1.000
_cell.length_c   1.000
_cell.angle_alpha   90.00
_cell.angle_beta   90.00
_cell.angle_gamma   90.00
#
_symmetry.space_group_name_H-M   'P 1'
#
loop_
_entity.id
_entity.type
_entity.pdbx_description
1 polymer ?
#
loop_
_entity_poly.entity_id
_entity_poly.type
_entity_poly.pdbx_seq_one_letter_code
_entity_poly.pdbx_strand_id
1 'polypeptide(L)'
;MRPFVQQVIDGGMGKQDRLWARYWAIRDNQGNGHRMPILWHLAFRRDSTAMIELSSTFAKVGRIADPFSQSGLAYRAYRAGNALGAQHLAMNAFNRRDLSGYRHWLGQAARLGDHDAKAEHRRFETRLPHENAALIGRKRPHRTSDFE
;
A
#
# COMPACT_ATOMS: atom_id res chain seq x y z
N MET A 1 -20.36 8.71 18.36
CA MET A 1 -19.45 7.98 17.46
C MET A 1 -19.85 6.51 17.50
N ARG A 2 -20.55 6.00 16.47
CA ARG A 2 -20.99 4.59 16.43
C ARG A 2 -19.97 3.78 15.62
N PRO A 3 -19.60 2.56 16.04
CA PRO A 3 -18.69 1.72 15.27
C PRO A 3 -19.30 1.39 13.89
N PHE A 4 -18.47 1.45 12.86
CA PHE A 4 -18.76 1.23 11.42
C PHE A 4 -19.52 -0.09 11.14
N VAL A 5 -19.53 -1.02 12.09
CA VAL A 5 -20.18 -2.33 12.00
C VAL A 5 -21.73 -2.23 11.99
N GLN A 6 -22.32 -1.20 12.61
CA GLN A 6 -23.77 -1.16 12.84
C GLN A 6 -24.60 -0.65 11.64
N GLN A 7 -23.99 0.00 10.64
CA GLN A 7 -24.72 0.53 9.47
C GLN A 7 -24.97 -0.51 8.35
N VAL A 8 -24.38 -1.71 8.45
CA VAL A 8 -24.44 -2.74 7.39
C VAL A 8 -25.64 -3.68 7.53
N ILE A 9 -26.41 -3.60 8.61
CA ILE A 9 -27.38 -4.65 8.97
C ILE A 9 -28.73 -4.53 8.23
N ASP A 10 -29.10 -3.36 7.70
CA ASP A 10 -30.47 -3.13 7.17
C ASP A 10 -30.64 -3.34 5.65
N GLY A 11 -29.59 -3.76 4.94
CA GLY A 11 -29.64 -4.19 3.54
C GLY A 11 -28.79 -5.43 3.36
N GLY A 12 -29.39 -6.58 3.04
CA GLY A 12 -28.74 -7.89 3.05
C GLY A 12 -27.31 -7.90 2.53
N MET A 13 -26.37 -8.33 3.38
CA MET A 13 -24.93 -8.32 3.12
C MET A 13 -24.60 -9.00 1.78
N GLY A 14 -23.97 -8.26 0.87
CA GLY A 14 -23.57 -8.75 -0.44
C GLY A 14 -22.67 -9.98 -0.34
N LYS A 15 -22.59 -10.78 -1.42
CA LYS A 15 -21.70 -11.97 -1.44
C LYS A 15 -20.25 -11.61 -1.11
N GLN A 16 -19.78 -10.46 -1.58
CA GLN A 16 -18.42 -9.97 -1.34
C GLN A 16 -18.20 -9.58 0.13
N ASP A 17 -19.16 -8.86 0.72
CA ASP A 17 -19.11 -8.46 2.14
C ASP A 17 -19.12 -9.67 3.07
N ARG A 18 -19.90 -10.72 2.74
CA ARG A 18 -19.88 -11.99 3.48
C ARG A 18 -18.53 -12.68 3.43
N LEU A 19 -17.85 -12.64 2.30
CA LEU A 19 -16.50 -13.19 2.16
C LEU A 19 -15.48 -12.39 2.99
N TRP A 20 -15.58 -11.07 3.00
CA TRP A 20 -14.76 -10.22 3.86
C TRP A 20 -15.03 -10.46 5.35
N ALA A 21 -16.30 -10.51 5.76
CA ALA A 21 -16.67 -10.83 7.14
C ALA A 21 -16.09 -12.18 7.58
N ARG A 22 -16.19 -13.20 6.73
CA ARG A 22 -15.58 -14.51 6.97
C ARG A 22 -14.05 -14.44 7.03
N TYR A 23 -13.41 -13.68 6.14
CA TYR A 23 -11.96 -13.48 6.13
C TYR A 23 -11.48 -12.93 7.47
N TRP A 24 -12.09 -11.83 7.94
CA TRP A 24 -11.73 -11.19 9.21
C TRP A 24 -11.98 -12.10 10.41
N ALA A 25 -13.12 -12.79 10.46
CA ALA A 25 -13.40 -13.76 11.53
C ALA A 25 -12.33 -14.86 11.64
N ILE A 26 -11.84 -15.38 10.51
CA ILE A 26 -10.76 -16.40 10.51
C ILE A 26 -9.41 -15.77 10.86
N ARG A 27 -9.08 -14.59 10.31
CA ARG A 27 -7.78 -13.94 10.49
C ARG A 27 -7.50 -13.61 11.95
N ASP A 28 -8.50 -13.08 12.64
CA ASP A 28 -8.37 -12.57 14.01
C ASP A 28 -8.62 -13.66 15.06
N ASN A 29 -8.40 -14.93 14.69
CA ASN A 29 -8.54 -16.13 15.53
C ASN A 29 -9.94 -16.36 16.13
N GLN A 30 -11.00 -15.83 15.51
CA GLN A 30 -12.38 -16.02 15.99
C GLN A 30 -13.19 -17.06 15.20
N GLY A 31 -12.61 -17.70 14.18
CA GLY A 31 -13.32 -18.67 13.35
C GLY A 31 -12.43 -19.72 12.68
N ASN A 32 -13.02 -20.88 12.42
CA ASN A 32 -12.35 -21.99 11.73
C ASN A 32 -12.35 -21.82 10.20
N GLY A 33 -11.22 -22.11 9.55
CA GLY A 33 -11.16 -22.25 8.08
C GLY A 33 -9.87 -21.72 7.44
N HIS A 34 -9.86 -21.72 6.10
CA HIS A 34 -8.72 -21.24 5.31
C HIS A 34 -8.96 -19.80 4.82
N ARG A 35 -8.21 -18.84 5.36
CA ARG A 35 -8.29 -17.42 4.95
C ARG A 35 -7.75 -17.15 3.55
N MET A 36 -6.72 -17.89 3.12
CA MET A 36 -6.02 -17.61 1.86
C MET A 36 -6.89 -17.83 0.61
N PRO A 37 -7.67 -18.92 0.48
CA PRO A 37 -8.56 -19.09 -0.68
C PRO A 37 -9.60 -17.98 -0.82
N ILE A 38 -10.12 -17.46 0.31
CA ILE A 38 -11.07 -16.35 0.30
C ILE A 38 -10.39 -15.10 -0.28
N LEU A 39 -9.19 -14.80 0.20
CA LEU A 39 -8.43 -13.63 -0.21
C LEU A 39 -8.03 -13.68 -1.70
N TRP A 40 -7.58 -14.85 -2.18
CA TRP A 40 -7.34 -15.10 -3.60
C TRP A 40 -8.60 -14.90 -4.45
N HIS A 41 -9.73 -15.44 -3.99
CA HIS A 41 -11.00 -15.29 -4.69
C HIS A 41 -11.41 -13.82 -4.83
N LEU A 42 -11.31 -13.04 -3.76
CA LEU A 42 -11.61 -11.61 -3.76
C LEU A 42 -10.66 -10.83 -4.68
N ALA A 43 -9.36 -11.11 -4.62
CA ALA A 43 -8.36 -10.48 -5.47
C ALA A 43 -8.60 -10.76 -6.96
N PHE A 44 -8.96 -11.99 -7.33
CA PHE A 44 -9.31 -12.34 -8.72
C PHE A 44 -10.58 -11.66 -9.22
N ARG A 45 -11.50 -11.31 -8.31
CA ARG A 45 -12.68 -10.49 -8.63
C ARG A 45 -12.39 -8.99 -8.72
N ARG A 46 -11.13 -8.60 -8.73
CA ARG A 46 -10.65 -7.22 -8.82
C ARG A 46 -10.93 -6.36 -7.57
N ASP A 47 -11.14 -6.99 -6.41
CA ASP A 47 -11.17 -6.26 -5.14
C ASP A 47 -9.76 -5.74 -4.82
N SER A 48 -9.60 -4.42 -4.82
CA SER A 48 -8.29 -3.79 -4.65
C SER A 48 -7.75 -3.94 -3.22
N THR A 49 -8.62 -3.91 -2.21
CA THR A 49 -8.26 -4.15 -0.81
C THR A 49 -7.75 -5.57 -0.63
N ALA A 50 -8.39 -6.55 -1.29
CA ALA A 50 -7.95 -7.94 -1.26
C ALA A 50 -6.60 -8.13 -1.95
N MET A 51 -6.32 -7.42 -3.04
CA MET A 51 -4.99 -7.44 -3.66
C MET A 51 -3.90 -6.91 -2.72
N ILE A 52 -4.17 -5.82 -1.99
CA ILE A 52 -3.22 -5.27 -1.00
C ILE A 52 -2.97 -6.26 0.11
N GLU A 53 -4.04 -6.75 0.71
CA GLU A 53 -3.97 -7.70 1.80
C GLU A 53 -3.25 -8.98 1.37
N LEU A 54 -3.54 -9.50 0.16
CA LEU A 54 -2.85 -10.65 -0.41
C LEU A 54 -1.36 -10.35 -0.64
N SER A 55 -1.04 -9.16 -1.15
CA SER A 55 0.34 -8.74 -1.38
C SER A 55 1.17 -8.78 -0.10
N SER A 56 0.58 -8.38 1.04
CA SER A 56 1.23 -8.39 2.36
C SER A 56 1.59 -9.79 2.86
N THR A 57 0.93 -10.83 2.34
CA THR A 57 1.20 -12.21 2.75
C THR A 57 2.47 -12.79 2.13
N PHE A 58 3.03 -12.16 1.08
CA PHE A 58 4.19 -12.68 0.38
C PHE A 58 5.49 -12.19 1.01
N ALA A 59 6.39 -13.13 1.29
CA ALA A 59 7.73 -12.83 1.82
C ALA A 59 8.66 -12.17 0.80
N LYS A 60 8.40 -12.35 -0.51
CA LYS A 60 9.22 -11.81 -1.60
C LYS A 60 8.47 -10.74 -2.37
N VAL A 61 9.14 -9.62 -2.59
CA VAL A 61 8.62 -8.45 -3.30
C VAL A 61 8.23 -8.75 -4.76
N GLY A 62 9.06 -9.53 -5.46
CA GLY A 62 8.90 -9.86 -6.88
C GLY A 62 8.89 -8.63 -7.81
N ARG A 63 8.53 -8.84 -9.08
CA ARG A 63 8.52 -7.80 -10.12
C ARG A 63 7.11 -7.25 -10.33
N ILE A 64 6.96 -5.96 -10.60
CA ILE A 64 5.65 -5.35 -10.94
C ILE A 64 4.97 -6.06 -12.13
N ALA A 65 5.77 -6.54 -13.10
CA ALA A 65 5.27 -7.29 -14.26
C ALA A 65 4.72 -8.67 -13.90
N ASP A 66 5.10 -9.24 -12.76
CA ASP A 66 4.58 -10.52 -12.28
C ASP A 66 3.26 -10.28 -11.52
N PRO A 67 2.10 -10.65 -12.09
CA PRO A 67 0.79 -10.34 -11.54
C PRO A 67 0.50 -11.01 -10.19
N PHE A 68 1.25 -12.05 -9.84
CA PHE A 68 1.09 -12.82 -8.61
C PHE A 68 2.29 -12.64 -7.67
N SER A 69 3.00 -11.53 -7.82
CA SER A 69 3.98 -11.05 -6.85
C SER A 69 3.40 -9.96 -5.95
N GLN A 70 4.09 -9.66 -4.84
CA GLN A 70 3.70 -8.58 -3.93
C GLN A 70 3.62 -7.24 -4.68
N SER A 71 4.64 -6.94 -5.49
CA SER A 71 4.67 -5.70 -6.29
C SER A 71 3.61 -5.69 -7.39
N GLY A 72 3.34 -6.81 -8.06
CA GLY A 72 2.33 -6.87 -9.11
C GLY A 72 0.91 -6.71 -8.59
N LEU A 73 0.60 -7.31 -7.44
CA LEU A 73 -0.68 -7.13 -6.75
C LEU A 73 -0.86 -5.70 -6.25
N ALA A 74 0.15 -5.12 -5.60
CA ALA A 74 0.12 -3.73 -5.16
C ALA A 74 -0.07 -2.76 -6.34
N TYR A 75 0.61 -3.01 -7.47
CA TYR A 75 0.44 -2.22 -8.67
C TYR A 75 -0.96 -2.32 -9.27
N ARG A 76 -1.55 -3.52 -9.33
CA ARG A 76 -2.92 -3.71 -9.81
C ARG A 76 -3.95 -3.03 -8.90
N ALA A 77 -3.74 -3.07 -7.58
CA ALA A 77 -4.57 -2.33 -6.63
C ALA A 77 -4.48 -0.81 -6.86
N TYR A 78 -3.27 -0.28 -7.06
CA TYR A 78 -3.05 1.12 -7.46
C TYR A 78 -3.79 1.45 -8.75
N ARG A 79 -3.68 0.61 -9.78
CA ARG A 79 -4.39 0.79 -11.06
C ARG A 79 -5.91 0.74 -10.93
N ALA A 80 -6.43 0.11 -9.87
CA ALA A 80 -7.83 0.12 -9.50
C ALA A 80 -8.24 1.32 -8.62
N GLY A 81 -7.34 2.30 -8.41
CA GLY A 81 -7.61 3.52 -7.65
C GLY A 81 -7.33 3.41 -6.14
N ASN A 82 -6.74 2.31 -5.67
CA ASN A 82 -6.43 2.15 -4.25
C ASN A 82 -5.06 2.75 -3.90
N ALA A 83 -5.06 3.83 -3.12
CA ALA A 83 -3.85 4.54 -2.71
C ALA A 83 -2.86 3.66 -1.92
N LEU A 84 -3.35 2.68 -1.15
CA LEU A 84 -2.49 1.73 -0.42
C LEU A 84 -1.59 0.91 -1.36
N GLY A 85 -2.01 0.70 -2.61
CA GLY A 85 -1.17 0.05 -3.62
C GLY A 85 0.06 0.87 -3.96
N ALA A 86 -0.11 2.19 -4.11
CA ALA A 86 1.02 3.08 -4.31
C ALA A 86 1.88 3.17 -3.04
N GLN A 87 1.30 3.19 -1.83
CA GLN A 87 2.10 3.14 -0.60
C GLN A 87 2.96 1.88 -0.48
N HIS A 88 2.41 0.69 -0.78
CA HIS A 88 3.17 -0.56 -0.76
C HIS A 88 4.35 -0.53 -1.73
N LEU A 89 4.14 0.01 -2.94
CA LEU A 89 5.22 0.19 -3.92
C LEU A 89 6.26 1.21 -3.45
N ALA A 90 5.82 2.26 -2.76
CA ALA A 90 6.70 3.23 -2.13
C ALA A 90 7.60 2.53 -1.08
N MET A 91 7.01 1.75 -0.18
CA MET A 91 7.76 1.02 0.84
C MET A 91 8.73 -0.02 0.24
N ASN A 92 8.31 -0.72 -0.83
CA ASN A 92 9.18 -1.64 -1.56
C ASN A 92 10.38 -0.93 -2.21
N ALA A 93 10.21 0.30 -2.71
CA ALA A 93 11.30 1.11 -3.21
C ALA A 93 12.22 1.59 -2.06
N PHE A 94 11.63 2.08 -0.97
CA PHE A 94 12.37 2.49 0.23
C PHE A 94 13.25 1.38 0.80
N ASN A 95 12.71 0.17 0.95
CA ASN A 95 13.42 -1.01 1.45
C ASN A 95 14.59 -1.43 0.55
N ARG A 96 14.50 -1.14 -0.76
CA ARG A 96 15.59 -1.35 -1.74
C ARG A 96 16.55 -0.17 -1.84
N ARG A 97 16.41 0.84 -0.97
CA ARG A 97 17.15 2.11 -0.99
C ARG A 97 16.94 2.93 -2.27
N ASP A 98 15.89 2.66 -3.03
CA ASP A 98 15.47 3.41 -4.22
C ASP A 98 14.59 4.60 -3.81
N LEU A 99 15.24 5.73 -3.51
CA LEU A 99 14.54 6.95 -3.09
C LEU A 99 13.77 7.63 -4.22
N SER A 100 14.22 7.48 -5.47
CA SER A 100 13.53 8.02 -6.63
C SER A 100 12.19 7.31 -6.82
N GLY A 101 12.21 5.97 -6.78
CA GLY A 101 11.01 5.15 -6.80
C GLY A 101 10.10 5.41 -5.60
N TYR A 102 10.68 5.54 -4.40
CA TYR A 102 9.91 5.84 -3.20
C TYR A 102 9.16 7.18 -3.33
N ARG A 103 9.85 8.25 -3.72
CA ARG A 103 9.25 9.56 -3.97
C ARG A 103 8.18 9.49 -5.07
N HIS A 104 8.48 8.81 -6.17
CA HIS A 104 7.53 8.64 -7.26
C HIS A 104 6.20 8.04 -6.75
N TRP A 105 6.27 6.95 -6.00
CA TRP A 105 5.10 6.25 -5.49
C TRP A 105 4.36 7.00 -4.38
N LEU A 106 5.06 7.73 -3.51
CA LEU A 106 4.42 8.66 -2.57
C LEU A 106 3.61 9.74 -3.33
N GLY A 107 4.14 10.26 -4.43
CA GLY A 107 3.43 11.19 -5.29
C GLY A 107 2.17 10.58 -5.92
N GLN A 108 2.22 9.30 -6.31
CA GLN A 108 1.04 8.59 -6.84
C GLN A 108 -0.02 8.34 -5.76
N ALA A 109 0.37 7.92 -4.55
CA ALA A 109 -0.54 7.76 -3.44
C ALA A 109 -1.22 9.10 -3.08
N ALA A 110 -0.44 10.19 -3.01
CA ALA A 110 -0.95 11.53 -2.75
C ALA A 110 -1.97 12.00 -3.81
N ARG A 111 -1.78 11.64 -5.08
CA ARG A 111 -2.75 11.94 -6.15
C ARG A 111 -4.08 11.19 -5.99
N LEU A 112 -4.06 10.00 -5.37
CA LEU A 112 -5.25 9.22 -5.05
C LEU A 112 -5.93 9.64 -3.74
N GLY A 113 -5.49 10.76 -3.12
CA GLY A 113 -6.11 11.33 -1.93
C GLY A 113 -5.45 10.93 -0.61
N ASP A 114 -4.32 10.25 -0.66
CA ASP A 114 -3.58 9.86 0.54
C ASP A 114 -2.88 11.05 1.20
N HIS A 115 -3.45 11.51 2.32
CA HIS A 115 -2.95 12.69 3.03
C HIS A 115 -1.59 12.46 3.70
N ASP A 116 -1.34 11.26 4.21
CA ASP A 116 -0.08 10.90 4.85
C ASP A 116 1.03 10.83 3.80
N ALA A 117 0.77 10.16 2.67
CA ALA A 117 1.72 10.15 1.56
C ALA A 117 1.95 11.55 0.99
N LYS A 118 0.93 12.41 0.95
CA LYS A 118 1.07 13.83 0.54
C LYS A 118 1.95 14.61 1.51
N ALA A 119 1.75 14.44 2.82
CA ALA A 119 2.57 15.08 3.83
C ALA A 119 4.01 14.58 3.76
N GLU A 120 4.22 13.27 3.64
CA GLU A 120 5.55 12.67 3.52
C GLU A 120 6.25 13.08 2.22
N HIS A 121 5.54 13.11 1.09
CA HIS A 121 6.08 13.58 -0.19
C HIS A 121 6.52 15.06 -0.14
N ARG A 122 5.78 15.91 0.60
CA ARG A 122 6.16 17.32 0.83
C ARG A 122 7.38 17.43 1.73
N ARG A 123 7.47 16.58 2.75
CA ARG A 123 8.57 16.53 3.72
C ARG A 123 9.79 15.76 3.25
N PHE A 124 9.76 15.19 2.03
CA PHE A 124 10.78 14.31 1.45
C PHE A 124 12.19 14.95 1.29
N GLU A 125 12.44 16.03 2.00
CA GLU A 125 13.61 16.87 1.96
C GLU A 125 14.36 16.97 3.28
N THR A 126 14.05 16.12 4.27
CA THR A 126 14.54 16.32 5.64
C THR A 126 15.17 15.10 6.31
N ARG A 127 15.55 14.04 5.58
CA ARG A 127 16.15 12.85 6.24
C ARG A 127 17.66 12.88 6.40
N LEU A 128 18.42 13.75 5.73
CA LEU A 128 19.85 14.01 6.02
C LEU A 128 20.24 15.42 5.55
N PRO A 129 21.19 16.10 6.22
CA PRO A 129 21.93 17.21 5.64
C PRO A 129 22.49 16.83 4.26
N HIS A 130 22.57 17.78 3.33
CA HIS A 130 22.96 17.53 1.93
C HIS A 130 24.25 16.74 1.79
N GLU A 131 25.24 17.05 2.63
CA GLU A 131 26.53 16.34 2.71
C GLU A 131 26.35 14.87 3.09
N ASN A 132 25.58 14.59 4.13
CA ASN A 132 25.33 13.22 4.58
C ASN A 132 24.44 12.45 3.60
N ALA A 133 23.53 13.14 2.91
CA ALA A 133 22.75 12.55 1.82
C ALA A 133 23.66 12.18 0.64
N ALA A 134 24.70 12.95 0.35
CA ALA A 134 25.70 12.61 -0.65
C ALA A 134 26.52 11.37 -0.27
N LEU A 135 26.93 11.24 0.99
CA LEU A 135 27.70 10.10 1.50
C LEU A 135 27.00 8.74 1.32
N ILE A 136 25.66 8.72 1.30
CA ILE A 136 24.88 7.49 1.11
C ILE A 136 24.19 7.41 -0.25
N GLY A 137 24.65 8.18 -1.24
CA GLY A 137 24.15 8.13 -2.62
C GLY A 137 22.73 8.68 -2.81
N ARG A 138 22.29 9.55 -1.90
CA ARG A 138 20.94 10.14 -1.83
C ARG A 138 20.96 11.66 -2.06
N LYS A 139 21.99 12.16 -2.76
CA LYS A 139 22.22 13.59 -3.05
C LYS A 139 21.07 14.18 -3.88
N ARG A 140 20.56 15.35 -3.46
CA ARG A 140 19.63 16.17 -4.25
C ARG A 140 20.37 17.36 -4.91
N PRO A 141 19.83 17.97 -5.98
CA PRO A 141 20.32 19.26 -6.47
C PRO A 141 20.29 20.33 -5.36
N HIS A 142 21.29 21.21 -5.31
CA HIS A 142 21.39 22.28 -4.31
C HIS A 142 20.17 23.20 -4.35
N ARG A 143 19.70 23.60 -3.17
CA ARG A 143 18.73 24.68 -2.98
C ARG A 143 19.38 25.89 -2.32
N THR A 144 18.75 27.04 -2.49
CA THR A 144 19.17 28.31 -1.88
C THR A 144 19.31 28.22 -0.36
N SER A 145 18.45 27.43 0.31
CA SER A 145 18.49 27.19 1.76
C SER A 145 19.62 26.27 2.23
N ASP A 146 20.40 25.68 1.33
CA ASP A 146 21.56 24.83 1.69
C ASP A 146 22.84 25.69 1.89
N PHE A 147 22.77 27.01 1.63
CA PHE A 147 23.90 27.95 1.74
C PHE A 147 23.67 29.03 2.83
N GLU A 148 22.61 28.90 3.64
CA GLU A 148 22.40 29.64 4.90
C GLU A 148 23.03 28.87 6.06
#